data_AF-A0A2E1J229-F1
#
_entry.id   AF-A0A2E1J229-F1
#
_cell.length_a   1.000
_cell.length_b   1.000
_cell.length_c   1.000
_cell.angle_alpha   90.00
_cell.angle_beta   90.00
_cell.angle_gamma   90.00
#
_symmetry.space_group_name_H-M   'P 1'
#
loop_
_entity.id
_entity.type
_entity.pdbx_description
1 polymer ?
#
loop_
_entity_poly.entity_id
_entity_poly.type
_entity_poly.pdbx_seq_one_letter_code
_entity_poly.pdbx_strand_id
1 'polypeptide(L)'
;MILVLSLVYTLMAFAYFYSYKAGYSLLRYMFKRKNINVYLSVEIVFLIITSYIVFTNQPLNWIIAILMLLHASGIIWLISNPAGFYEILEESFAMDENISEISVVAMLLMSAMLVLFSRFFF
;
A
#
# COMPACT_ATOMS: atom_id res chain seq x y z
N MET A 1 -17.35 4.80 4.14
CA MET A 1 -16.05 4.88 3.45
C MET A 1 -14.92 4.19 4.19
N ILE A 2 -14.78 4.36 5.51
CA ILE A 2 -13.76 3.65 6.31
C ILE A 2 -13.82 2.12 6.14
N LEU A 3 -15.02 1.52 6.19
CA LEU A 3 -15.20 0.08 5.95
C LEU A 3 -14.75 -0.34 4.54
N VAL A 4 -15.05 0.49 3.53
CA VAL A 4 -14.63 0.23 2.14
C VAL A 4 -13.10 0.25 2.03
N LEU A 5 -12.44 1.26 2.60
CA LEU A 5 -10.97 1.35 2.59
C LEU A 5 -10.34 0.14 3.31
N SER A 6 -10.87 -0.27 4.46
CA SER A 6 -10.39 -1.46 5.18
C SER A 6 -10.54 -2.74 4.35
N LEU A 7 -11.68 -2.90 3.66
CA LEU A 7 -11.90 -4.02 2.75
C LEU A 7 -10.93 -3.99 1.56
N VAL A 8 -10.66 -2.82 0.96
CA VAL A 8 -9.72 -2.68 -0.15
C VAL A 8 -8.29 -3.07 0.28
N TYR A 9 -7.82 -2.61 1.45
CA TYR A 9 -6.53 -3.05 1.99
C TYR A 9 -6.49 -4.58 2.21
N THR A 10 -7.55 -5.15 2.78
CA THR A 10 -7.65 -6.61 2.98
C THR A 10 -7.62 -7.39 1.67
N LEU A 11 -8.38 -6.94 0.66
CA LEU A 11 -8.43 -7.57 -0.65
C LEU A 11 -7.06 -7.50 -1.35
N MET A 12 -6.36 -6.37 -1.25
CA MET A 12 -5.00 -6.26 -1.78
C MET A 12 -4.03 -7.18 -1.05
N ALA A 13 -4.12 -7.27 0.29
CA ALA A 13 -3.28 -8.20 1.06
C ALA A 13 -3.49 -9.66 0.60
N PHE A 14 -4.75 -10.04 0.38
CA PHE A 14 -5.08 -11.37 -0.13
C PHE A 14 -4.62 -11.57 -1.57
N ALA A 15 -4.71 -10.55 -2.42
CA ALA A 15 -4.18 -10.63 -3.79
C ALA A 15 -2.68 -10.93 -3.78
N TYR A 16 -1.89 -10.19 -2.99
CA TYR A 16 -0.45 -10.46 -2.83
C TYR A 16 -0.16 -11.84 -2.22
N PHE A 17 -0.85 -12.19 -1.13
CA PHE A 17 -0.63 -13.46 -0.44
C PHE A 17 -0.94 -14.67 -1.32
N TYR A 18 -2.13 -14.68 -1.94
CA TYR A 18 -2.57 -15.83 -2.74
C TYR A 18 -1.85 -15.91 -4.09
N SER A 19 -1.47 -14.78 -4.70
CA SER A 19 -0.62 -14.82 -5.89
C SER A 19 0.71 -15.47 -5.56
N TYR A 20 1.36 -15.05 -4.46
CA TYR A 20 2.67 -15.55 -4.08
C TYR A 20 2.61 -17.04 -3.70
N LYS A 21 1.60 -17.43 -2.93
CA LYS A 21 1.33 -18.85 -2.62
C LYS A 21 1.09 -19.70 -3.87
N ALA A 22 0.53 -19.14 -4.93
CA ALA A 22 0.33 -19.82 -6.22
C ALA A 22 1.60 -19.86 -7.09
N GLY A 23 2.74 -19.36 -6.61
CA GLY A 23 4.01 -19.31 -7.34
C GLY A 23 4.21 -18.05 -8.18
N TYR A 24 3.32 -17.05 -8.06
CA TYR A 24 3.41 -15.78 -8.78
C TYR A 24 3.67 -14.60 -7.83
N SER A 25 4.83 -13.97 -7.95
CA SER A 25 5.12 -12.73 -7.23
C SER A 25 4.38 -11.54 -7.88
N LEU A 26 3.20 -11.20 -7.35
CA LEU A 26 2.49 -9.96 -7.72
C LEU A 26 3.33 -8.75 -7.33
N LEU A 27 4.06 -8.82 -6.22
CA LEU A 27 4.95 -7.76 -5.76
C LEU A 27 6.02 -7.42 -6.80
N ARG A 28 6.78 -8.41 -7.26
CA ARG A 28 7.76 -8.20 -8.33
C ARG A 28 7.10 -7.87 -9.66
N TYR A 29 5.90 -8.37 -9.94
CA TYR A 29 5.17 -7.95 -11.12
C TYR A 29 4.89 -6.44 -11.10
N MET A 30 4.37 -5.92 -9.98
CA MET A 30 4.00 -4.51 -9.82
C MET A 30 5.24 -3.60 -9.87
N PHE A 31 6.33 -4.04 -9.24
CA PHE A 31 7.59 -3.28 -9.19
C PHE A 31 8.52 -3.44 -10.38
N LYS A 32 8.18 -4.23 -11.40
CA LYS A 32 8.94 -4.21 -12.66
C LYS A 32 8.85 -2.82 -13.28
N ARG A 33 9.98 -2.26 -13.76
CA ARG A 33 10.03 -0.95 -14.44
C ARG A 33 8.98 -0.79 -15.53
N LYS A 34 8.76 -1.82 -16.36
CA LYS A 34 7.74 -1.82 -17.42
C LYS A 34 6.28 -1.79 -16.92
N ASN A 35 6.05 -2.16 -15.66
CA ASN A 35 4.73 -2.28 -15.04
C ASN A 35 4.49 -1.20 -13.97
N ILE A 36 5.44 -0.29 -13.75
CA ILE A 36 5.40 0.67 -12.64
C ILE A 36 4.15 1.57 -12.66
N ASN A 37 3.61 1.83 -13.85
CA ASN A 37 2.36 2.58 -13.99
C ASN A 37 1.17 1.87 -13.35
N VAL A 38 1.17 0.54 -13.28
CA VAL A 38 0.13 -0.23 -12.58
C VAL A 38 0.26 -0.02 -11.08
N TYR A 39 1.47 -0.09 -10.53
CA TYR A 39 1.73 0.24 -9.12
C TYR A 39 1.32 1.67 -8.78
N LEU A 40 1.77 2.66 -9.56
CA LEU A 40 1.38 4.06 -9.38
C LEU A 40 -0.13 4.26 -9.44
N SER A 41 -0.83 3.57 -10.34
CA SER A 41 -2.28 3.66 -10.44
C SER A 41 -2.97 3.16 -9.17
N VAL A 42 -2.49 2.05 -8.59
CA VAL A 42 -2.99 1.52 -7.31
C VAL A 42 -2.73 2.50 -6.17
N GLU A 43 -1.52 3.04 -6.07
CA GLU A 43 -1.15 4.03 -5.05
C GLU A 43 -2.00 5.31 -5.16
N ILE A 44 -2.26 5.79 -6.38
CA ILE A 44 -3.12 6.96 -6.62
C ILE A 44 -4.57 6.68 -6.17
N VAL A 45 -5.09 5.47 -6.42
CA VAL A 45 -6.43 5.09 -5.93
C VAL A 45 -6.49 5.11 -4.41
N PHE A 46 -5.48 4.55 -3.72
CA PHE A 46 -5.40 4.63 -2.26
C PHE A 46 -5.28 6.07 -1.76
N LEU A 47 -4.46 6.89 -2.41
CA LEU A 47 -4.33 8.31 -2.08
C LEU A 47 -5.67 9.04 -2.20
N ILE A 48 -6.41 8.84 -3.30
CA ILE A 48 -7.73 9.47 -3.50
C ILE A 48 -8.72 9.04 -2.42
N ILE A 49 -8.82 7.74 -2.12
CA ILE A 49 -9.78 7.23 -1.12
C ILE A 49 -9.43 7.75 0.28
N THR A 50 -8.15 7.70 0.64
CA THR A 50 -7.67 8.19 1.95
C THR A 50 -7.86 9.70 2.07
N SER A 51 -7.50 10.48 1.05
CA SER A 51 -7.78 11.93 1.01
C SER A 51 -9.26 12.24 1.14
N TYR A 52 -10.12 11.55 0.39
CA TYR A 52 -11.56 11.74 0.50
C TYR A 52 -12.05 11.56 1.94
N ILE A 53 -11.62 10.49 2.62
CA ILE A 53 -12.02 10.24 4.01
C ILE A 53 -11.46 11.31 4.95
N VAL A 54 -10.20 11.71 4.79
CA VAL A 54 -9.55 12.72 5.67
C VAL A 54 -10.25 14.07 5.56
N PHE A 55 -10.60 14.51 4.35
CA PHE A 55 -11.21 15.83 4.14
C PHE A 55 -12.74 15.85 4.34
N THR A 56 -13.39 14.69 4.46
CA THR A 56 -14.85 14.61 4.72
C THR A 56 -15.22 14.14 6.11
N ASN A 57 -14.31 13.54 6.88
CA ASN A 57 -14.57 13.12 8.26
C ASN A 57 -14.24 14.23 9.26
N GLN A 58 -15.13 14.48 10.22
CA GLN A 58 -14.97 15.45 11.31
C GLN A 58 -15.39 14.81 12.65
N PRO A 59 -14.49 14.73 13.65
CA PRO A 59 -13.12 15.25 13.65
C PRO A 59 -12.19 14.50 12.69
N LEU A 60 -11.08 15.13 12.31
CA LEU A 60 -10.11 14.56 11.37
C LEU A 60 -9.60 13.20 11.87
N ASN A 61 -9.78 12.17 11.03
CA ASN A 61 -9.28 10.83 11.32
C ASN A 61 -7.76 10.75 11.06
N TRP A 62 -6.97 10.97 12.12
CA TRP A 62 -5.52 11.07 12.02
C TRP A 62 -4.84 9.76 11.61
N ILE A 63 -5.44 8.60 11.92
CA ILE A 63 -4.94 7.30 11.48
C ILE A 63 -4.94 7.23 9.95
N ILE A 64 -6.06 7.62 9.34
CA ILE A 64 -6.19 7.63 7.87
C ILE A 64 -5.35 8.75 7.25
N ALA A 65 -5.16 9.89 7.95
CA ALA A 65 -4.27 10.95 7.48
C ALA A 65 -2.81 10.49 7.38
N ILE A 66 -2.31 9.70 8.33
CA ILE A 66 -0.97 9.11 8.25
C ILE A 66 -0.87 8.17 7.04
N LEU A 67 -1.86 7.31 6.82
CA LEU A 67 -1.88 6.41 5.65
C LEU A 67 -1.90 7.19 4.33
N MET A 68 -2.69 8.26 4.24
CA MET A 68 -2.71 9.17 3.08
C MET A 68 -1.31 9.73 2.80
N LEU A 69 -0.60 10.19 3.83
CA LEU A 69 0.76 10.73 3.69
C LEU A 69 1.78 9.66 3.29
N LEU A 70 1.63 8.42 3.75
CA LEU A 70 2.50 7.30 3.33
C LEU A 70 2.32 6.97 1.84
N HIS A 71 1.09 6.97 1.32
CA HIS A 71 0.85 6.81 -0.11
C HIS A 71 1.43 7.97 -0.91
N ALA A 72 1.21 9.21 -0.45
CA ALA A 72 1.79 10.39 -1.09
C ALA A 72 3.32 10.34 -1.11
N SER A 73 3.97 9.97 0.00
CA SER A 73 5.43 9.88 0.08
C SER A 73 6.00 8.79 -0.82
N GLY A 74 5.34 7.63 -0.91
CA GLY A 74 5.72 6.56 -1.83
C GLY A 74 5.69 7.00 -3.29
N ILE A 75 4.60 7.68 -3.70
CA ILE A 75 4.48 8.26 -5.06
C ILE A 75 5.56 9.31 -5.31
N ILE A 76 5.75 10.26 -4.38
CA ILE A 76 6.75 11.32 -4.50
C ILE A 76 8.15 10.73 -4.62
N TRP A 77 8.50 9.73 -3.82
CA TRP A 77 9.81 9.11 -3.84
C TRP A 77 10.08 8.42 -5.18
N LEU A 78 9.11 7.64 -5.68
CA LEU A 78 9.22 6.97 -6.97
C LEU A 78 9.39 7.96 -8.13
N ILE A 79 8.70 9.11 -8.11
CA ILE A 79 8.79 10.13 -9.17
C ILE A 79 10.09 10.94 -9.06
N SER A 80 10.48 11.33 -7.84
CA SER A 80 11.61 12.24 -7.61
C SER A 80 12.97 11.54 -7.63
N ASN A 81 13.05 10.28 -7.20
CA ASN A 81 14.26 9.48 -7.19
C ASN A 81 13.97 8.01 -7.57
N PRO A 82 13.61 7.74 -8.85
CA PRO A 82 13.33 6.40 -9.30
C PRO A 82 14.54 5.46 -9.16
N ALA A 83 15.77 5.97 -9.32
CA ALA A 83 16.97 5.16 -9.19
C ALA A 83 17.12 4.59 -7.77
N GLY A 84 17.07 5.44 -6.74
CA GLY A 84 17.15 4.99 -5.35
C GLY A 84 15.96 4.15 -4.91
N PHE A 85 14.77 4.39 -5.47
CA PHE A 85 13.61 3.54 -5.26
C PHE A 85 13.85 2.10 -5.73
N TYR A 86 14.36 1.94 -6.96
CA TYR A 86 14.65 0.60 -7.50
C TYR A 86 15.83 -0.07 -6.82
N GLU A 87 16.85 0.69 -6.41
CA GLU A 87 18.00 0.16 -5.65
C GLU A 87 17.55 -0.52 -4.36
N ILE A 88 16.76 0.17 -3.53
CA ILE A 88 16.25 -0.39 -2.26
C ILE A 88 15.33 -1.60 -2.51
N LEU A 89 14.52 -1.58 -3.56
CA LEU A 89 13.68 -2.72 -3.90
C LEU A 89 14.51 -3.94 -4.32
N GLU A 90 15.53 -3.74 -5.16
CA GLU A 90 16.43 -4.81 -5.61
C GLU A 90 17.22 -5.40 -4.43
N GLU A 91 17.73 -4.56 -3.53
CA GLU A 91 18.37 -4.98 -2.28
C GLU A 91 17.43 -5.79 -1.38
N SER A 92 16.19 -5.33 -1.21
CA SER A 92 15.18 -6.01 -0.38
C SER A 92 14.87 -7.42 -0.91
N PHE A 93 14.68 -7.55 -2.23
CA PHE A 93 14.44 -8.86 -2.86
C PHE A 93 15.68 -9.77 -2.84
N ALA A 94 16.88 -9.20 -2.95
CA ALA A 94 18.13 -9.95 -2.90
C ALA A 94 18.43 -10.50 -1.51
N MET A 95 17.99 -9.80 -0.45
CA MET A 95 18.17 -10.23 0.93
C MET A 95 17.27 -11.43 1.27
N ASP A 96 15.95 -11.27 1.13
CA ASP A 96 14.98 -12.36 1.30
C ASP A 96 13.65 -12.00 0.62
N GLU A 97 13.37 -12.66 -0.51
CA GLU A 97 12.13 -12.48 -1.27
C GLU A 97 10.89 -12.84 -0.45
N ASN A 98 10.96 -13.91 0.35
CA ASN A 98 9.83 -14.37 1.15
C ASN A 98 9.49 -13.38 2.27
N ILE A 99 10.51 -12.80 2.92
CA ILE A 99 10.29 -11.73 3.90
C ILE A 99 9.68 -10.50 3.24
N SER A 100 10.15 -10.11 2.05
CA SER A 100 9.61 -8.96 1.31
C SER A 100 8.12 -9.15 0.99
N GLU A 101 7.74 -10.33 0.49
CA GLU A 101 6.36 -10.69 0.16
C GLU A 101 5.46 -10.69 1.40
N ILE A 102 5.90 -11.33 2.48
CA ILE A 102 5.15 -11.38 3.74
C ILE A 102 5.02 -9.99 4.36
N SER A 103 6.05 -9.15 4.28
CA SER A 103 6.04 -7.80 4.85
C SER A 103 4.99 -6.91 4.21
N VAL A 104 4.82 -6.98 2.88
CA VAL A 104 3.78 -6.21 2.18
C VAL A 104 2.38 -6.69 2.57
N VAL A 105 2.16 -8.00 2.66
CA VAL A 105 0.89 -8.56 3.13
C VAL A 105 0.59 -8.10 4.56
N ALA A 106 1.58 -8.18 5.45
CA ALA A 106 1.45 -7.76 6.85
C ALA A 106 1.14 -6.26 6.97
N MET A 107 1.83 -5.41 6.19
CA MET A 107 1.59 -3.98 6.16
C MET A 107 0.16 -3.65 5.70
N LEU A 108 -0.31 -4.28 4.63
CA LEU A 108 -1.68 -4.09 4.14
C LEU A 108 -2.74 -4.55 5.15
N LEU A 109 -2.55 -5.70 5.79
CA LEU A 109 -3.47 -6.17 6.84
C LEU A 109 -3.45 -5.25 8.07
N MET A 110 -2.28 -4.76 8.46
CA MET A 110 -2.14 -3.79 9.54
C MET A 110 -2.88 -2.49 9.20
N SER A 111 -2.71 -1.95 7.98
CA SER A 111 -3.48 -0.80 7.50
C SER A 111 -4.98 -1.08 7.52
N ALA A 112 -5.42 -2.25 7.06
CA ALA A 112 -6.83 -2.64 7.10
C ALA A 112 -7.40 -2.64 8.53
N MET A 113 -6.66 -3.21 9.49
CA MET A 113 -7.03 -3.25 10.90
C MET A 113 -7.06 -1.85 11.52
N LEU A 114 -6.04 -1.02 11.28
CA LEU A 114 -5.96 0.35 11.79
C LEU A 114 -7.10 1.22 11.25
N VAL A 115 -7.39 1.11 9.95
CA VAL A 115 -8.54 1.79 9.32
C VAL A 115 -9.84 1.33 9.97
N LEU A 116 -10.06 0.03 10.15
CA LEU A 116 -11.28 -0.47 10.77
C LEU A 116 -11.42 -0.02 12.22
N PHE A 117 -10.33 -0.07 12.99
CA PHE A 117 -10.26 0.37 14.38
C PHE A 117 -10.51 1.86 14.53
N SER A 118 -10.10 2.68 13.55
CA SER A 118 -10.32 4.13 13.59
C SER A 118 -11.80 4.53 13.72
N ARG A 119 -12.74 3.65 13.32
CA ARG A 119 -14.20 3.87 13.46
C ARG A 119 -14.68 3.98 14.91
N PHE A 120 -13.91 3.50 15.87
CA PHE A 120 -14.28 3.63 17.28
C PHE A 120 -14.03 5.05 17.82
N PHE A 121 -13.28 5.87 17.10
CA PHE A 121 -12.86 7.22 17.52
C PHE A 121 -13.30 8.33 16.58
N PHE A 122 -13.69 8.00 15.33
CA PHE A 122 -13.97 8.93 14.23
C PHE A 122 -15.09 8.44 13.32
#